data_AF-A0A9D8N5T1-F1
#
_entry.id   AF-A0A9D8N5T1-F1
#
_cell.length_a   1.000
_cell.length_b   1.000
_cell.length_c   1.000
_cell.angle_alpha   90.00
_cell.angle_beta   90.00
_cell.angle_gamma   90.00
#
_symmetry.space_group_name_H-M   'P 1'
#
loop_
_entity.id
_entity.type
_entity.pdbx_description
1 polymer ?
#
loop_
_entity_poly.entity_id
_entity_poly.type
_entity_poly.pdbx_seq_one_letter_code
_entity_poly.pdbx_strand_id
1 'polypeptide(L)'
;MKKKNNLILTLLSVCLSAVLLFAVTACGGGGGGKNSDKNSADKTEKSDEPADMPTSEVVAEGLTYTLNVDNASYTLTSAGGFFGTEVTIPEKVEGLKVTAIGDGAFSGCADLESVSFSAYVKKIESSAFSGCVSLASILFDGTSSQWKAVSKGALWNIDFYKICTVYCFDKNEKTQSWYSDELPVPYALLTESEGLSYELNEGRASYTVTGIGTYEAASNDNIVVIPALYNDLPVTAIAESAFSPSGAQDYQPENEIYFLVIGDNVKTIGNNAFYNCKSIKYALLGNGVTDIGDGAFNRCTSLEGINVPDSVNTIGVSAFENTNLKSLTLGAGVESIGARAFKNCNKLNDFNISENVADIGDGAFSGCGALTDITLPASLTSIGQSSFANCGELTSIYFCGSEEEWNGVIIGELNDSLAAATKYFYSEAEPALNAVGTGYDGNFWHYDEDGKPVVWTK
;
A
#
# COMPACT_ATOMS: atom_id res chain seq x y z
N MET A 1 24.04 -15.98 -36.06
CA MET A 1 25.35 -15.40 -35.65
C MET A 1 25.05 -14.06 -34.99
N LYS A 2 24.77 -14.03 -33.68
CA LYS A 2 25.71 -13.84 -32.57
C LYS A 2 26.43 -12.48 -32.59
N LYS A 3 26.16 -11.71 -31.52
CA LYS A 3 26.92 -10.57 -30.94
C LYS A 3 26.80 -9.26 -31.76
N LYS A 4 26.43 -8.12 -31.18
CA LYS A 4 26.94 -7.54 -29.92
C LYS A 4 26.13 -6.27 -29.53
N ASN A 5 26.13 -5.98 -28.21
CA ASN A 5 25.77 -4.75 -27.49
C ASN A 5 24.28 -4.67 -27.09
N ASN A 6 23.81 -5.08 -25.91
CA ASN A 6 24.38 -5.13 -24.55
C ASN A 6 25.02 -3.81 -24.09
N LEU A 7 24.20 -2.77 -23.91
CA LEU A 7 24.53 -1.60 -23.08
C LEU A 7 23.29 -0.73 -22.71
N ILE A 8 22.13 -1.31 -22.35
CA ILE A 8 20.97 -0.52 -21.85
C ILE A 8 20.29 -1.20 -20.63
N LEU A 9 20.96 -2.11 -19.91
CA LEU A 9 20.34 -2.85 -18.80
C LEU A 9 21.12 -2.79 -17.47
N THR A 10 21.93 -1.75 -17.25
CA THR A 10 22.83 -1.66 -16.08
C THR A 10 22.77 -0.35 -15.28
N LEU A 11 21.64 0.37 -15.27
CA LEU A 11 21.53 1.63 -14.51
C LEU A 11 20.34 1.75 -13.55
N LEU A 12 19.58 0.69 -13.30
CA LEU A 12 18.47 0.67 -12.32
C LEU A 12 18.76 -0.21 -11.08
N SER A 13 20.03 -0.41 -10.74
CA SER A 13 20.46 -1.34 -9.67
C SER A 13 21.34 -0.68 -8.59
N VAL A 14 21.45 0.65 -8.57
CA VAL A 14 22.24 1.34 -7.54
C VAL A 14 21.46 2.56 -7.10
N CYS A 15 20.64 2.42 -6.06
CA CYS A 15 20.40 3.40 -5.00
C CYS A 15 19.25 2.92 -4.09
N LEU A 16 19.60 2.34 -2.95
CA LEU A 16 19.01 2.68 -1.65
C LEU A 16 19.85 1.99 -0.56
N SER A 17 21.09 2.46 -0.44
CA SER A 17 21.98 2.14 0.68
C SER A 17 22.63 3.43 1.16
N ALA A 18 21.84 4.32 1.77
CA ALA A 18 22.36 5.56 2.34
C ALA A 18 21.50 6.16 3.46
N VAL A 19 21.18 5.40 4.51
CA VAL A 19 20.99 5.91 5.90
C VAL A 19 21.31 4.69 6.79
N LEU A 20 22.34 4.58 7.63
CA LEU A 20 22.90 5.42 8.67
C LEU A 20 24.40 5.05 8.84
N LEU A 21 25.30 6.02 9.02
CA LEU A 21 26.15 6.12 10.22
C LEU A 21 27.03 7.38 10.15
N PHE A 22 26.69 8.39 10.95
CA PHE A 22 27.67 9.37 11.41
C PHE A 22 28.18 8.98 12.79
N ALA A 23 29.51 9.11 12.94
CA ALA A 23 30.31 9.28 14.15
C ALA A 23 30.49 8.08 15.11
N VAL A 24 31.69 7.48 15.07
CA VAL A 24 32.71 7.66 16.13
C VAL A 24 34.10 7.51 15.50
N THR A 25 34.86 8.60 15.39
CA THR A 25 36.31 8.58 15.14
C THR A 25 37.00 9.02 16.43
N ALA A 26 37.66 8.09 17.13
CA ALA A 26 38.70 8.44 18.07
C ALA A 26 39.72 7.30 18.21
N CYS A 27 40.99 7.70 18.03
CA CYS A 27 42.23 7.04 18.44
C CYS A 27 42.84 5.98 17.52
N GLY A 28 43.76 6.45 16.66
CA GLY A 28 44.80 5.64 16.03
C GLY A 28 46.03 6.48 15.72
N GLY A 29 47.02 6.44 16.62
CA GLY A 29 48.38 6.94 16.40
C GLY A 29 49.23 6.55 17.62
N GLY A 30 50.40 5.97 17.52
CA GLY A 30 51.22 5.56 16.38
C GLY A 30 52.52 4.93 16.92
N GLY A 31 53.40 4.53 16.00
CA GLY A 31 54.76 4.05 16.28
C GLY A 31 54.88 2.53 16.20
N GLY A 32 55.67 1.91 15.34
CA GLY A 32 56.85 2.36 14.60
C GLY A 32 58.02 1.46 14.98
N GLY A 33 58.57 0.67 14.04
CA GLY A 33 59.80 -0.08 14.32
C GLY A 33 60.13 -1.28 13.43
N LYS A 34 60.66 -0.99 12.22
CA LYS A 34 61.83 -1.59 11.55
C LYS A 34 62.01 -3.12 11.40
N ASN A 35 62.25 -3.50 10.11
CA ASN A 35 63.33 -4.34 9.53
C ASN A 35 63.72 -5.68 10.21
N SER A 36 64.03 -6.78 9.54
CA SER A 36 64.37 -7.05 8.13
C SER A 36 64.46 -8.58 7.90
N ASP A 37 64.59 -8.96 6.62
CA ASP A 37 65.26 -10.16 6.10
C ASP A 37 64.49 -11.50 5.95
N LYS A 38 64.08 -11.72 4.69
CA LYS A 38 64.29 -12.91 3.84
C LYS A 38 64.60 -14.25 4.54
N ASN A 39 63.73 -15.26 4.38
CA ASN A 39 63.97 -16.35 3.42
C ASN A 39 62.77 -17.32 3.27
N SER A 40 62.52 -17.67 2.01
CA SER A 40 62.00 -18.94 1.46
C SER A 40 61.03 -19.83 2.26
N ALA A 41 59.82 -19.92 1.68
CA ALA A 41 58.80 -20.97 1.75
C ALA A 41 59.20 -22.36 2.31
N ASP A 42 58.41 -22.86 3.25
CA ASP A 42 57.65 -24.11 3.08
C ASP A 42 56.42 -24.11 4.02
N LYS A 43 55.38 -24.82 3.61
CA LYS A 43 54.00 -24.81 4.09
C LYS A 43 53.85 -25.19 5.56
N THR A 44 53.02 -24.43 6.28
CA THR A 44 52.18 -24.96 7.36
C THR A 44 50.86 -24.20 7.38
N GLU A 45 49.78 -24.96 7.28
CA GLU A 45 48.39 -24.54 7.46
C GLU A 45 48.27 -23.74 8.76
N LYS A 46 47.83 -22.48 8.63
CA LYS A 46 47.43 -21.68 9.78
C LYS A 46 45.98 -22.07 10.07
N SER A 47 45.82 -22.85 11.12
CA SER A 47 44.57 -23.14 11.80
C SER A 47 43.70 -21.90 11.87
N ASP A 48 42.48 -22.01 11.33
CA ASP A 48 41.38 -21.12 11.65
C ASP A 48 41.28 -21.04 13.18
N GLU A 49 41.33 -19.82 13.73
CA GLU A 49 40.82 -19.58 15.08
C GLU A 49 39.37 -20.09 15.10
N PRO A 50 38.96 -20.87 16.13
CA PRO A 50 37.58 -21.30 16.20
C PRO A 50 36.73 -20.04 16.29
N ALA A 51 35.80 -19.87 15.34
CA ALA A 51 34.70 -18.93 15.50
C ALA A 51 34.11 -19.18 16.89
N ASP A 52 34.06 -18.12 17.71
CA ASP A 52 33.54 -18.20 19.07
C ASP A 52 32.20 -18.93 19.04
N MET A 53 32.01 -19.94 19.89
CA MET A 53 30.78 -20.74 19.80
C MET A 53 29.59 -19.83 20.11
N PRO A 54 28.53 -19.87 19.27
CA PRO A 54 27.39 -18.98 19.45
C PRO A 54 26.80 -19.15 20.85
N THR A 55 26.53 -18.03 21.52
CA THR A 55 26.05 -18.05 22.89
C THR A 55 24.61 -18.55 22.94
N SER A 56 24.25 -19.30 23.99
CA SER A 56 22.90 -19.88 24.12
C SER A 56 21.81 -18.82 24.26
N GLU A 57 22.17 -17.68 24.85
CA GLU A 57 21.32 -16.51 24.99
C GLU A 57 22.17 -15.25 24.79
N VAL A 58 21.67 -14.33 23.97
CA VAL A 58 22.35 -13.08 23.61
C VAL A 58 21.38 -11.92 23.73
N VAL A 59 21.86 -10.79 24.27
CA VAL A 59 21.11 -9.53 24.31
C VAL A 59 21.74 -8.57 23.33
N ALA A 60 20.96 -8.15 22.33
CA ALA A 60 21.38 -7.17 21.34
C ALA A 60 20.28 -6.12 21.17
N GLU A 61 20.64 -4.84 21.23
CA GLU A 61 19.72 -3.72 21.05
C GLU A 61 18.52 -3.71 22.03
N GLY A 62 18.72 -4.26 23.23
CA GLY A 62 17.68 -4.37 24.26
C GLY A 62 16.71 -5.55 24.04
N LEU A 63 16.96 -6.37 23.02
CA LEU A 63 16.20 -7.57 22.70
C LEU A 63 16.99 -8.83 23.11
N THR A 64 16.31 -9.83 23.65
CA THR A 64 16.89 -11.11 24.08
C THR A 64 16.61 -12.19 23.05
N TYR A 65 17.65 -12.90 22.63
CA TYR A 65 17.57 -13.97 21.64
C TYR A 65 18.11 -15.27 22.22
N THR A 66 17.48 -16.39 21.88
CA THR A 66 17.91 -17.73 22.28
C THR A 66 18.37 -18.51 21.06
N LEU A 67 19.53 -19.16 21.18
CA LEU A 67 20.09 -20.01 20.11
C LEU A 67 19.18 -21.21 19.90
N ASN A 68 18.80 -21.46 18.66
CA ASN A 68 17.98 -22.61 18.31
C ASN A 68 18.77 -23.92 18.46
N VAL A 69 18.06 -25.04 18.66
CA VAL A 69 18.66 -26.37 18.85
C VAL A 69 19.52 -26.82 17.66
N ASP A 70 19.30 -26.22 16.48
CA ASP A 70 20.11 -26.44 15.28
C ASP A 70 21.49 -25.76 15.30
N ASN A 71 21.76 -24.91 16.31
CA ASN A 71 22.95 -24.07 16.45
C ASN A 71 23.26 -23.19 15.22
N ALA A 72 22.25 -22.91 14.39
CA ALA A 72 22.41 -22.23 13.11
C ALA A 72 21.62 -20.92 13.02
N SER A 73 20.74 -20.66 13.99
CA SER A 73 19.88 -19.49 14.01
C SER A 73 19.42 -19.11 15.42
N TYR A 74 18.91 -17.89 15.55
CA TYR A 74 18.35 -17.36 16.79
C TYR A 74 16.84 -17.14 16.69
N THR A 75 16.15 -17.29 17.82
CA THR A 75 14.76 -16.85 18.03
C THR A 75 14.77 -15.66 18.98
N LEU A 76 14.09 -14.57 18.62
CA LEU A 76 13.82 -13.45 19.54
C LEU A 76 12.82 -13.92 20.60
N THR A 77 13.20 -13.92 21.88
CA THR A 77 12.37 -14.46 22.97
C THR A 77 11.82 -13.41 23.91
N SER A 78 12.41 -12.21 23.95
CA SER A 78 11.89 -11.12 24.78
C SER A 78 12.37 -9.76 24.32
N ALA A 79 11.48 -8.77 24.37
CA ALA A 79 11.83 -7.37 24.22
C ALA A 79 12.34 -6.72 25.52
N GLY A 80 12.50 -7.48 26.61
CA GLY A 80 13.30 -7.07 27.76
C GLY A 80 12.89 -5.75 28.42
N GLY A 81 11.59 -5.47 28.54
CA GLY A 81 11.11 -4.20 29.08
C GLY A 81 11.32 -3.02 28.11
N PHE A 82 11.27 -3.27 26.80
CA PHE A 82 11.30 -2.24 25.78
C PHE A 82 10.20 -1.19 26.02
N PHE A 83 10.62 0.09 26.06
CA PHE A 83 9.78 1.28 26.27
C PHE A 83 9.80 2.25 25.08
N GLY A 84 10.28 1.80 23.91
CA GLY A 84 10.33 2.62 22.70
C GLY A 84 9.04 2.55 21.89
N THR A 85 8.93 3.41 20.88
CA THR A 85 7.83 3.40 19.92
C THR A 85 8.15 2.65 18.62
N GLU A 86 9.43 2.46 18.30
CA GLU A 86 9.86 1.76 17.08
C GLU A 86 10.98 0.77 17.39
N VAL A 87 10.93 -0.42 16.78
CA VAL A 87 11.96 -1.45 16.98
C VAL A 87 12.34 -2.13 15.67
N THR A 88 13.63 -2.34 15.48
CA THR A 88 14.18 -3.13 14.36
C THR A 88 14.74 -4.42 14.92
N ILE A 89 14.27 -5.56 14.41
CA ILE A 89 14.87 -6.87 14.71
C ILE A 89 16.00 -7.09 13.69
N PRO A 90 17.26 -7.20 14.13
CA PRO A 90 18.39 -7.35 13.23
C PRO A 90 18.29 -8.66 12.44
N GLU A 91 18.79 -8.66 11.20
CA GLU A 91 18.84 -9.86 10.37
C GLU A 91 19.64 -11.00 11.02
N LYS A 92 20.66 -10.63 11.81
CA LYS A 92 21.62 -11.52 12.44
C LYS A 92 22.05 -11.06 13.81
N VAL A 93 22.30 -12.02 14.70
CA VAL A 93 22.99 -11.82 15.98
C VAL A 93 24.14 -12.83 16.06
N GLU A 94 25.32 -12.37 16.47
CA GLU A 94 26.56 -13.18 16.45
C GLU A 94 26.85 -13.83 15.08
N GLY A 95 26.45 -13.17 13.98
CA GLY A 95 26.63 -13.67 12.62
C GLY A 95 25.63 -14.74 12.17
N LEU A 96 24.77 -15.23 13.08
CA LEU A 96 23.69 -16.18 12.79
C LEU A 96 22.38 -15.46 12.54
N LYS A 97 21.53 -16.02 11.66
CA LYS A 97 20.26 -15.39 11.27
C LYS A 97 19.24 -15.42 12.41
N VAL A 98 18.47 -14.35 12.56
CA VAL A 98 17.24 -14.36 13.36
C VAL A 98 16.11 -14.95 12.50
N THR A 99 15.59 -16.10 12.90
CA THR A 99 14.64 -16.88 12.07
C THR A 99 13.25 -17.00 12.68
N ALA A 100 13.06 -16.57 13.93
CA ALA A 100 11.74 -16.56 14.55
C ALA A 100 11.57 -15.43 15.57
N ILE A 101 10.31 -15.04 15.78
CA ILE A 101 9.84 -14.23 16.90
C ILE A 101 9.04 -15.16 17.80
N GLY A 102 9.53 -15.39 19.02
CA GLY A 102 9.02 -16.37 19.97
C GLY A 102 7.76 -15.93 20.70
N ASP A 103 7.16 -16.88 21.42
CA ASP A 103 5.91 -16.69 22.16
C ASP A 103 6.03 -15.51 23.14
N GLY A 104 5.13 -14.53 23.02
CA GLY A 104 5.10 -13.37 23.91
C GLY A 104 6.29 -12.41 23.81
N ALA A 105 7.11 -12.46 22.75
CA ALA A 105 8.35 -11.68 22.65
C ALA A 105 8.18 -10.16 22.93
N PHE A 106 7.12 -9.53 22.39
CA PHE A 106 6.75 -8.13 22.63
C PHE A 106 5.50 -7.98 23.51
N SER A 107 5.08 -9.04 24.21
CA SER A 107 3.85 -9.00 24.99
C SER A 107 3.86 -7.85 26.01
N GLY A 108 2.86 -6.98 25.94
CA GLY A 108 2.69 -5.82 26.83
C GLY A 108 3.50 -4.58 26.46
N CYS A 109 4.18 -4.55 25.31
CA CYS A 109 4.83 -3.34 24.78
C CYS A 109 3.77 -2.35 24.27
N ALA A 110 3.05 -1.71 25.19
CA ALA A 110 1.89 -0.87 24.91
C ALA A 110 2.20 0.37 24.05
N ASP A 111 3.42 0.91 24.16
CA ASP A 111 3.87 2.11 23.45
C ASP A 111 4.52 1.79 22.09
N LEU A 112 4.71 0.52 21.74
CA LEU A 112 5.29 0.12 20.46
C LEU A 112 4.32 0.48 19.33
N GLU A 113 4.74 1.35 18.41
CA GLU A 113 4.01 1.85 17.23
C GLU A 113 4.45 1.17 15.92
N SER A 114 5.72 0.79 15.79
CA SER A 114 6.27 0.14 14.59
C SER A 114 7.29 -0.95 14.91
N VAL A 115 7.24 -2.06 14.17
CA VAL A 115 8.26 -3.11 14.23
C VAL A 115 8.75 -3.48 12.83
N SER A 116 10.07 -3.57 12.63
CA SER A 116 10.68 -3.99 11.38
C SER A 116 11.52 -5.26 11.53
N PHE A 117 11.49 -6.14 10.54
CA PHE A 117 12.29 -7.37 10.52
C PHE A 117 12.44 -7.97 9.12
N SER A 118 13.45 -8.82 8.98
CA SER A 118 13.84 -9.39 7.68
C SER A 118 13.05 -10.63 7.25
N ALA A 119 13.12 -10.94 5.95
CA ALA A 119 12.65 -12.21 5.37
C ALA A 119 13.28 -13.46 6.00
N TYR A 120 14.35 -13.37 6.78
CA TYR A 120 14.88 -14.54 7.49
C TYR A 120 13.95 -15.04 8.58
N VAL A 121 13.09 -14.17 9.14
CA VAL A 121 12.03 -14.59 10.06
C VAL A 121 11.05 -15.49 9.30
N LYS A 122 11.04 -16.77 9.63
CA LYS A 122 10.18 -17.80 9.03
C LYS A 122 9.03 -18.22 9.94
N LYS A 123 8.99 -17.72 11.17
CA LYS A 123 7.96 -18.08 12.17
C LYS A 123 7.74 -16.93 13.14
N ILE A 124 6.48 -16.61 13.42
CA ILE A 124 6.09 -15.79 14.58
C ILE A 124 5.17 -16.67 15.43
N GLU A 125 5.51 -16.83 16.70
CA GLU A 125 4.79 -17.68 17.63
C GLU A 125 3.62 -16.93 18.29
N SER A 126 2.80 -17.66 19.04
CA SER A 126 1.60 -17.13 19.68
C SER A 126 1.89 -15.89 20.52
N SER A 127 0.91 -15.00 20.66
CA SER A 127 0.97 -13.85 21.58
C SER A 127 2.18 -12.92 21.41
N ALA A 128 2.97 -13.04 20.33
CA ALA A 128 4.22 -12.32 20.16
C ALA A 128 4.06 -10.80 20.30
N PHE A 129 2.90 -10.27 19.92
CA PHE A 129 2.54 -8.85 20.03
C PHE A 129 1.30 -8.60 20.92
N SER A 130 0.96 -9.55 21.80
CA SER A 130 -0.21 -9.43 22.67
C SER A 130 -0.12 -8.19 23.56
N GLY A 131 -1.15 -7.34 23.58
CA GLY A 131 -1.14 -6.10 24.38
C GLY A 131 -0.25 -4.97 23.84
N CYS A 132 0.25 -5.06 22.61
CA CYS A 132 0.89 -3.94 21.90
C CYS A 132 -0.16 -2.95 21.37
N VAL A 133 -0.82 -2.21 22.27
CA VAL A 133 -2.01 -1.39 21.95
C VAL A 133 -1.74 -0.15 21.07
N SER A 134 -0.48 0.22 20.85
CA SER A 134 -0.11 1.32 19.96
C SER A 134 0.41 0.85 18.60
N LEU A 135 0.54 -0.47 18.38
CA LEU A 135 1.21 -1.01 17.20
C LEU A 135 0.37 -0.72 15.95
N ALA A 136 0.91 0.14 15.09
CA ALA A 136 0.25 0.66 13.89
C ALA A 136 0.91 0.15 12.60
N SER A 137 2.16 -0.31 12.66
CA SER A 137 2.86 -0.81 11.47
C SER A 137 3.82 -1.97 11.72
N ILE A 138 3.92 -2.87 10.73
CA ILE A 138 4.95 -3.91 10.64
C ILE A 138 5.67 -3.73 9.30
N LEU A 139 7.00 -3.62 9.31
CA LEU A 139 7.83 -3.53 8.13
C LEU A 139 8.57 -4.87 7.95
N PHE A 140 8.08 -5.70 7.05
CA PHE A 140 8.66 -7.00 6.73
C PHE A 140 9.48 -6.91 5.45
N ASP A 141 10.80 -7.05 5.55
CA ASP A 141 11.73 -7.09 4.40
C ASP A 141 11.71 -8.49 3.75
N GLY A 142 10.52 -8.90 3.32
CA GLY A 142 10.21 -10.09 2.53
C GLY A 142 8.92 -9.94 1.73
N THR A 143 8.67 -10.89 0.83
CA THR A 143 7.48 -10.88 -0.07
C THR A 143 6.17 -11.04 0.71
N SER A 144 5.03 -10.59 0.16
CA SER A 144 3.70 -10.89 0.71
C SER A 144 3.44 -12.39 0.86
N SER A 145 3.96 -13.22 -0.05
CA SER A 145 3.88 -14.69 0.05
C SER A 145 4.64 -15.24 1.26
N GLN A 146 5.81 -14.67 1.56
CA GLN A 146 6.58 -15.01 2.77
C GLN A 146 5.85 -14.50 4.01
N TRP A 147 5.28 -13.31 3.98
CA TRP A 147 4.50 -12.77 5.09
C TRP A 147 3.33 -13.68 5.45
N LYS A 148 2.54 -14.12 4.46
CA LYS A 148 1.42 -15.07 4.63
C LYS A 148 1.85 -16.40 5.27
N ALA A 149 3.07 -16.86 4.99
CA ALA A 149 3.60 -18.07 5.60
C ALA A 149 3.99 -17.88 7.07
N VAL A 150 4.43 -16.67 7.44
CA VAL A 150 5.00 -16.33 8.75
C VAL A 150 3.94 -15.80 9.72
N SER A 151 2.90 -15.13 9.21
CA SER A 151 1.82 -14.51 9.99
C SER A 151 0.77 -15.50 10.53
N LYS A 152 0.86 -16.78 10.16
CA LYS A 152 -0.09 -17.83 10.54
C LYS A 152 -0.04 -18.08 12.06
N GLY A 153 -0.92 -17.40 12.80
CA GLY A 153 -1.01 -17.45 14.27
C GLY A 153 -0.30 -16.30 15.01
N ALA A 154 0.39 -15.42 14.28
CA ALA A 154 1.23 -14.33 14.80
C ALA A 154 0.45 -13.17 15.45
N LEU A 155 -0.78 -12.95 14.97
CA LEU A 155 -1.64 -11.82 15.32
C LEU A 155 -2.89 -12.24 16.08
N TRP A 156 -2.99 -13.52 16.48
CA TRP A 156 -4.01 -13.94 17.43
C TRP A 156 -3.77 -13.15 18.72
N ASN A 157 -4.74 -12.33 19.12
CA ASN A 157 -4.76 -11.60 20.40
C ASN A 157 -4.06 -10.22 20.45
N ILE A 158 -3.88 -9.52 19.32
CA ILE A 158 -3.74 -8.04 19.39
C ILE A 158 -5.16 -7.50 19.59
N ASP A 159 -5.41 -6.76 20.68
CA ASP A 159 -6.73 -6.23 21.01
C ASP A 159 -7.36 -5.51 19.79
N PHE A 160 -8.55 -5.96 19.41
CA PHE A 160 -9.24 -5.80 18.12
C PHE A 160 -9.64 -4.36 17.71
N TYR A 161 -9.07 -3.31 18.31
CA TYR A 161 -9.58 -1.95 18.18
C TYR A 161 -8.67 -0.99 17.39
N LYS A 162 -7.53 -1.44 16.86
CA LYS A 162 -6.65 -0.62 16.02
C LYS A 162 -6.07 -1.37 14.82
N ILE A 163 -5.93 -0.63 13.71
CA ILE A 163 -5.41 -1.10 12.43
C ILE A 163 -3.88 -1.13 12.51
N CYS A 164 -3.29 -2.31 12.32
CA CYS A 164 -1.85 -2.48 12.11
C CYS A 164 -1.58 -2.77 10.63
N THR A 165 -0.81 -1.92 9.96
CA THR A 165 -0.51 -2.00 8.53
C THR A 165 0.79 -2.77 8.31
N VAL A 166 0.80 -3.77 7.42
CA VAL A 166 2.02 -4.53 7.10
C VAL A 166 2.58 -4.08 5.75
N TYR A 167 3.83 -3.63 5.76
CA TYR A 167 4.61 -3.29 4.58
C TYR A 167 5.55 -4.45 4.24
N CYS A 168 5.47 -4.99 3.03
CA CYS A 168 6.34 -6.03 2.50
C CYS A 168 7.35 -5.44 1.49
N PHE A 169 8.56 -5.99 1.42
CA PHE A 169 9.60 -5.57 0.46
C PHE A 169 10.29 -6.79 -0.17
N ASP A 170 10.37 -6.87 -1.52
CA ASP A 170 11.08 -7.93 -2.24
C ASP A 170 12.26 -7.38 -3.05
N LYS A 171 13.48 -7.85 -2.73
CA LYS A 171 14.72 -7.52 -3.44
C LYS A 171 14.86 -8.22 -4.80
N ASN A 172 13.97 -9.17 -5.16
CA ASN A 172 14.09 -10.02 -6.36
C ASN A 172 13.02 -9.77 -7.45
N GLU A 173 11.97 -9.00 -7.17
CA GLU A 173 11.03 -8.55 -8.20
C GLU A 173 11.62 -7.36 -8.98
N LYS A 174 11.31 -7.30 -10.29
CA LYS A 174 11.91 -6.32 -11.22
C LYS A 174 11.51 -4.87 -10.98
N THR A 175 10.66 -4.63 -9.99
CA THR A 175 10.19 -3.32 -9.51
C THR A 175 10.48 -3.29 -8.01
N GLN A 176 11.57 -2.63 -7.61
CA GLN A 176 11.93 -2.48 -6.21
C GLN A 176 10.93 -1.50 -5.58
N SER A 177 9.87 -2.01 -4.94
CA SER A 177 8.79 -1.18 -4.40
C SER A 177 8.37 -1.66 -3.02
N TRP A 178 8.06 -0.71 -2.13
CA TRP A 178 7.38 -0.98 -0.87
C TRP A 178 5.92 -1.27 -1.18
N TYR A 179 5.45 -2.46 -0.84
CA TYR A 179 4.04 -2.80 -0.93
C TYR A 179 3.47 -2.69 0.49
N SER A 180 2.65 -1.68 0.80
CA SER A 180 1.62 -1.93 1.80
C SER A 180 0.63 -2.87 1.12
N ASP A 181 0.52 -4.11 1.61
CA ASP A 181 -0.70 -4.87 1.36
C ASP A 181 -1.79 -4.00 2.02
N GLU A 182 -2.47 -3.17 1.24
CA GLU A 182 -3.56 -2.33 1.71
C GLU A 182 -4.67 -3.26 2.26
N LEU A 183 -4.56 -3.54 3.57
CA LEU A 183 -5.52 -4.01 4.58
C LEU A 183 -6.22 -5.39 4.35
N PRO A 184 -6.84 -5.98 5.41
CA PRO A 184 -6.25 -6.55 6.60
C PRO A 184 -5.79 -8.01 6.37
N VAL A 185 -5.32 -8.64 7.44
CA VAL A 185 -4.94 -10.05 7.58
C VAL A 185 -5.96 -11.05 6.97
N PRO A 186 -5.52 -12.31 6.76
CA PRO A 186 -5.68 -13.03 5.51
C PRO A 186 -7.16 -13.34 5.18
N TYR A 187 -7.47 -13.25 3.89
CA TYR A 187 -8.65 -13.79 3.20
C TYR A 187 -9.08 -15.23 3.56
N ALA A 188 -8.31 -15.94 4.38
CA ALA A 188 -8.46 -17.36 4.68
C ALA A 188 -9.30 -17.67 5.93
N LEU A 189 -9.75 -16.69 6.73
CA LEU A 189 -10.49 -16.97 7.98
C LEU A 189 -11.64 -16.02 8.32
N LEU A 190 -12.03 -15.09 7.44
CA LEU A 190 -13.29 -14.39 7.63
C LEU A 190 -14.41 -15.33 7.17
N THR A 191 -15.07 -15.99 8.12
CA THR A 191 -16.37 -16.59 7.86
C THR A 191 -17.30 -15.50 7.34
N GLU A 192 -18.10 -15.83 6.32
CA GLU A 192 -19.19 -14.99 5.81
C GLU A 192 -19.87 -14.20 6.95
N SER A 193 -20.13 -12.90 6.74
CA SER A 193 -20.97 -12.15 7.69
C SER A 193 -22.32 -12.84 7.80
N GLU A 194 -22.69 -13.25 9.02
CA GLU A 194 -24.00 -13.82 9.27
C GLU A 194 -25.09 -12.84 8.78
N GLY A 195 -26.22 -13.34 8.30
CA GLY A 195 -27.35 -12.47 7.96
C GLY A 195 -27.24 -11.66 6.66
N LEU A 196 -26.25 -11.91 5.79
CA LEU A 196 -26.32 -11.42 4.41
C LEU A 196 -27.51 -12.07 3.65
N SER A 197 -28.17 -11.29 2.80
CA SER A 197 -29.24 -11.76 1.90
C SER A 197 -28.67 -12.04 0.52
N TYR A 198 -29.05 -13.18 -0.05
CA TYR A 198 -28.59 -13.64 -1.35
C TYR A 198 -29.74 -14.01 -2.28
N GLU A 199 -29.57 -13.70 -3.55
CA GLU A 199 -30.41 -14.17 -4.64
C GLU A 199 -29.60 -15.12 -5.53
N LEU A 200 -30.14 -16.31 -5.80
CA LEU A 200 -29.52 -17.28 -6.71
C LEU A 200 -29.74 -16.81 -8.15
N ASN A 201 -28.65 -16.56 -8.87
CA ASN A 201 -28.70 -16.06 -10.24
C ASN A 201 -29.29 -17.09 -11.21
N GLU A 202 -29.80 -16.60 -12.35
CA GLU A 202 -30.28 -17.45 -13.43
C GLU A 202 -29.20 -18.47 -13.85
N GLY A 203 -29.61 -19.72 -14.08
CA GLY A 203 -28.68 -20.82 -14.35
C GLY A 203 -28.09 -21.50 -13.10
N ARG A 204 -28.38 -20.98 -11.89
CA ARG A 204 -28.01 -21.59 -10.59
C ARG A 204 -26.51 -21.84 -10.41
N ALA A 205 -25.69 -20.98 -11.01
CA ALA A 205 -24.23 -21.10 -11.01
C ALA A 205 -23.54 -20.06 -10.12
N SER A 206 -24.26 -19.06 -9.61
CA SER A 206 -23.72 -18.00 -8.75
C SER A 206 -24.79 -17.31 -7.93
N TYR A 207 -24.38 -16.49 -6.97
CA TYR A 207 -25.25 -15.65 -6.14
C TYR A 207 -24.96 -14.16 -6.33
N THR A 208 -26.00 -13.36 -6.13
CA THR A 208 -25.93 -11.91 -5.96
C THR A 208 -26.30 -11.56 -4.52
N VAL A 209 -25.49 -10.74 -3.86
CA VAL A 209 -25.82 -10.21 -2.52
C VAL A 209 -26.83 -9.08 -2.68
N THR A 210 -28.01 -9.21 -2.08
CA THR A 210 -29.10 -8.24 -2.19
C THR A 210 -29.24 -7.35 -0.96
N GLY A 211 -28.43 -7.58 0.08
CA GLY A 211 -28.31 -6.68 1.22
C GLY A 211 -28.02 -7.37 2.53
N ILE A 212 -28.24 -6.65 3.62
CA ILE A 212 -28.24 -7.19 4.98
C ILE A 212 -29.68 -7.64 5.27
N GLY A 213 -29.86 -8.92 5.58
CA GLY A 213 -31.16 -9.51 5.92
C GLY A 213 -31.69 -9.06 7.28
N THR A 214 -32.40 -9.94 7.99
CA THR A 214 -33.01 -9.62 9.28
C THR A 214 -31.99 -9.68 10.43
N TYR A 215 -31.26 -8.57 10.63
CA TYR A 215 -30.64 -8.15 11.91
C TYR A 215 -29.50 -9.04 12.51
N GLU A 216 -28.47 -8.39 13.07
CA GLU A 216 -27.23 -8.91 13.71
C GLU A 216 -26.04 -9.33 12.81
N ALA A 217 -26.04 -8.99 11.51
CA ALA A 217 -24.91 -9.28 10.62
C ALA A 217 -23.58 -8.59 10.98
N ALA A 218 -23.64 -7.52 11.77
CA ALA A 218 -22.48 -6.93 12.41
C ALA A 218 -22.31 -7.60 13.78
N SER A 219 -21.77 -8.82 13.79
CA SER A 219 -21.37 -9.49 15.03
C SER A 219 -20.25 -8.69 15.69
N ASN A 220 -20.55 -7.87 16.70
CA ASN A 220 -19.67 -7.21 17.67
C ASN A 220 -18.44 -6.38 17.20
N ASP A 221 -18.00 -6.48 15.95
CA ASP A 221 -16.69 -6.00 15.47
C ASP A 221 -16.79 -4.97 14.34
N ASN A 222 -17.99 -4.59 13.89
CA ASN A 222 -18.17 -3.52 12.90
C ASN A 222 -17.55 -3.83 11.51
N ILE A 223 -17.42 -5.12 11.16
CA ILE A 223 -16.88 -5.60 9.89
C ILE A 223 -17.98 -6.30 9.09
N VAL A 224 -18.09 -5.99 7.80
CA VAL A 224 -18.92 -6.73 6.84
C VAL A 224 -18.03 -7.44 5.82
N VAL A 225 -18.25 -8.74 5.66
CA VAL A 225 -17.52 -9.62 4.76
C VAL A 225 -18.50 -10.26 3.79
N ILE A 226 -18.44 -9.79 2.54
CA ILE A 226 -19.11 -10.42 1.40
C ILE A 226 -18.19 -11.54 0.91
N PRO A 227 -18.57 -12.82 1.07
CA PRO A 227 -17.66 -13.93 0.80
C PRO A 227 -17.47 -14.13 -0.70
N ALA A 228 -16.37 -14.77 -1.10
CA ALA A 228 -16.17 -15.19 -2.49
C ALA A 228 -17.10 -16.36 -2.88
N LEU A 229 -17.54 -17.17 -1.92
CA LEU A 229 -18.43 -18.32 -2.11
C LEU A 229 -19.57 -18.27 -1.11
N TYR A 230 -20.77 -18.64 -1.55
CA TYR A 230 -21.94 -18.92 -0.70
C TYR A 230 -22.55 -20.25 -1.14
N ASN A 231 -22.68 -21.21 -0.20
CA ASN A 231 -23.12 -22.59 -0.50
C ASN A 231 -22.37 -23.23 -1.69
N ASP A 232 -21.04 -23.17 -1.66
CA ASP A 232 -20.13 -23.69 -2.70
C ASP A 232 -20.28 -23.06 -4.10
N LEU A 233 -21.10 -22.02 -4.24
CA LEU A 233 -21.25 -21.27 -5.49
C LEU A 233 -20.62 -19.87 -5.37
N PRO A 234 -20.03 -19.33 -6.45
CA PRO A 234 -19.45 -18.00 -6.44
C PRO A 234 -20.49 -16.91 -6.16
N VAL A 235 -20.15 -15.97 -5.30
CA VAL A 235 -20.85 -14.69 -5.20
C VAL A 235 -20.25 -13.78 -6.26
N THR A 236 -21.05 -13.40 -7.25
CA THR A 236 -20.54 -12.69 -8.45
C THR A 236 -20.97 -11.24 -8.52
N ALA A 237 -21.93 -10.80 -7.71
CA ALA A 237 -22.39 -9.42 -7.75
C ALA A 237 -22.95 -8.95 -6.40
N ILE A 238 -22.99 -7.64 -6.24
CA ILE A 238 -23.73 -6.93 -5.19
C ILE A 238 -24.83 -6.13 -5.89
N ALA A 239 -26.08 -6.32 -5.47
CA ALA A 239 -27.22 -5.70 -6.12
C ALA A 239 -27.26 -4.18 -5.95
N GLU A 240 -28.07 -3.53 -6.78
CA GLU A 240 -28.39 -2.12 -6.62
C GLU A 240 -28.96 -1.85 -5.22
N SER A 241 -28.44 -0.81 -4.57
CA SER A 241 -28.87 -0.38 -3.24
C SER A 241 -28.82 -1.45 -2.14
N ALA A 242 -28.08 -2.55 -2.34
CA ALA A 242 -28.07 -3.71 -1.43
C ALA A 242 -27.84 -3.33 0.05
N PHE A 243 -26.88 -2.45 0.30
CA PHE A 243 -26.52 -1.95 1.63
C PHE A 243 -26.94 -0.51 1.86
N SER A 244 -27.64 0.11 0.90
CA SER A 244 -28.10 1.49 1.05
C SER A 244 -29.15 1.57 2.16
N PRO A 245 -29.04 2.49 3.12
CA PRO A 245 -30.07 2.71 4.12
C PRO A 245 -31.37 3.12 3.40
N SER A 246 -32.42 2.32 3.51
CA SER A 246 -33.72 2.60 2.89
C SER A 246 -34.21 3.98 3.30
N GLY A 247 -34.40 4.88 2.33
CA GLY A 247 -34.77 6.26 2.58
C GLY A 247 -36.17 6.43 3.18
N ALA A 248 -36.24 6.71 4.48
CA ALA A 248 -37.20 7.62 5.11
C ALA A 248 -36.75 7.84 6.56
N GLN A 249 -37.15 8.99 7.10
CA GLN A 249 -37.02 9.38 8.51
C GLN A 249 -37.32 8.21 9.47
N ASP A 250 -36.68 8.27 10.64
CA ASP A 250 -36.90 7.44 11.83
C ASP A 250 -36.10 6.13 11.90
N TYR A 251 -34.95 6.26 12.56
CA TYR A 251 -34.23 5.23 13.30
C TYR A 251 -33.72 4.04 12.47
N GLN A 252 -32.45 4.11 12.08
CA GLN A 252 -31.62 2.92 12.03
C GLN A 252 -30.52 3.10 13.07
N PRO A 253 -30.37 2.18 14.06
CA PRO A 253 -29.14 2.16 14.85
C PRO A 253 -28.01 2.13 13.83
N GLU A 254 -27.02 3.00 14.05
CA GLU A 254 -25.89 3.19 13.15
C GLU A 254 -25.47 1.82 12.62
N ASN A 255 -25.66 1.55 11.32
CA ASN A 255 -24.97 0.43 10.70
C ASN A 255 -23.50 0.83 10.79
N GLU A 256 -22.86 0.49 11.91
CA GLU A 256 -21.47 0.78 12.25
C GLU A 256 -20.55 -0.09 11.39
N ILE A 257 -20.85 -0.29 10.10
CA ILE A 257 -19.94 -0.97 9.18
C ILE A 257 -18.73 -0.08 9.09
N TYR A 258 -17.69 -0.35 9.85
CA TYR A 258 -16.43 0.38 9.87
C TYR A 258 -15.51 -0.13 8.77
N PHE A 259 -15.54 -1.45 8.54
CA PHE A 259 -14.69 -2.14 7.58
C PHE A 259 -15.52 -3.03 6.64
N LEU A 260 -15.31 -2.89 5.34
CA LEU A 260 -15.97 -3.70 4.30
C LEU A 260 -14.94 -4.55 3.55
N VAL A 261 -15.22 -5.84 3.41
CA VAL A 261 -14.46 -6.78 2.58
C VAL A 261 -15.36 -7.38 1.52
N ILE A 262 -14.94 -7.31 0.26
CA ILE A 262 -15.65 -7.88 -0.89
C ILE A 262 -14.82 -9.01 -1.50
N GLY A 263 -15.41 -10.20 -1.61
CA GLY A 263 -14.79 -11.43 -2.11
C GLY A 263 -14.27 -11.38 -3.55
N ASP A 264 -13.17 -12.10 -3.83
CA ASP A 264 -12.50 -12.16 -5.13
C ASP A 264 -13.34 -12.68 -6.32
N ASN A 265 -14.48 -13.34 -6.06
CA ASN A 265 -15.37 -13.76 -7.14
C ASN A 265 -16.38 -12.69 -7.55
N VAL A 266 -16.56 -11.63 -6.74
CA VAL A 266 -17.47 -10.53 -7.05
C VAL A 266 -16.94 -9.78 -8.26
N LYS A 267 -17.78 -9.62 -9.28
CA LYS A 267 -17.47 -8.92 -10.53
C LYS A 267 -18.05 -7.51 -10.54
N THR A 268 -19.27 -7.37 -10.03
CA THR A 268 -20.01 -6.11 -10.15
C THR A 268 -20.48 -5.62 -8.79
N ILE A 269 -20.19 -4.35 -8.49
CA ILE A 269 -20.81 -3.61 -7.40
C ILE A 269 -21.93 -2.76 -8.01
N GLY A 270 -23.18 -3.07 -7.67
CA GLY A 270 -24.35 -2.42 -8.24
C GLY A 270 -24.47 -0.93 -7.90
N ASN A 271 -25.34 -0.25 -8.66
CA ASN A 271 -25.61 1.17 -8.44
C ASN A 271 -26.07 1.42 -7.01
N ASN A 272 -25.58 2.48 -6.38
CA ASN A 272 -25.93 2.86 -5.02
C ASN A 272 -25.73 1.74 -3.98
N ALA A 273 -24.98 0.67 -4.27
CA ALA A 273 -24.88 -0.52 -3.42
C ALA A 273 -24.58 -0.18 -1.95
N PHE A 274 -23.70 0.79 -1.71
CA PHE A 274 -23.34 1.32 -0.38
C PHE A 274 -23.67 2.82 -0.24
N TYR A 275 -24.65 3.33 -1.00
CA TYR A 275 -25.04 4.74 -0.94
C TYR A 275 -25.41 5.12 0.50
N ASN A 276 -24.80 6.20 1.00
CA ASN A 276 -25.04 6.76 2.33
C ASN A 276 -24.70 5.81 3.49
N CYS A 277 -23.85 4.80 3.27
CA CYS A 277 -23.22 4.02 4.34
C CYS A 277 -22.14 4.86 5.05
N LYS A 278 -22.59 5.77 5.93
CA LYS A 278 -21.75 6.82 6.53
C LYS A 278 -20.66 6.30 7.46
N SER A 279 -20.76 5.07 7.97
CA SER A 279 -19.80 4.51 8.92
C SER A 279 -18.63 3.80 8.26
N ILE A 280 -18.74 3.43 6.96
CA ILE A 280 -17.68 2.72 6.24
C ILE A 280 -16.47 3.63 6.21
N LYS A 281 -15.40 3.21 6.90
CA LYS A 281 -14.14 3.94 6.94
C LYS A 281 -13.12 3.37 5.98
N TYR A 282 -13.13 2.05 5.78
CA TYR A 282 -12.27 1.37 4.83
C TYR A 282 -13.05 0.30 4.07
N ALA A 283 -12.73 0.16 2.79
CA ALA A 283 -13.30 -0.86 1.92
C ALA A 283 -12.21 -1.58 1.13
N LEU A 284 -12.36 -2.90 1.01
CA LEU A 284 -11.49 -3.74 0.20
C LEU A 284 -12.27 -4.47 -0.85
N LEU A 285 -11.85 -4.27 -2.08
CA LEU A 285 -12.44 -4.87 -3.24
C LEU A 285 -11.60 -6.08 -3.65
N GLY A 286 -12.26 -7.23 -3.80
CA GLY A 286 -11.60 -8.44 -4.28
C GLY A 286 -11.09 -8.24 -5.71
N ASN A 287 -10.02 -8.96 -6.06
CA ASN A 287 -9.34 -8.82 -7.36
C ASN A 287 -10.21 -9.19 -8.56
N GLY A 288 -11.40 -9.76 -8.33
CA GLY A 288 -12.35 -10.04 -9.39
C GLY A 288 -13.24 -8.88 -9.80
N VAL A 289 -13.29 -7.79 -9.04
CA VAL A 289 -14.22 -6.67 -9.30
C VAL A 289 -13.83 -5.97 -10.58
N THR A 290 -14.73 -5.95 -11.57
CA THR A 290 -14.53 -5.29 -12.86
C THR A 290 -15.28 -3.98 -13.00
N ASP A 291 -16.36 -3.82 -12.23
CA ASP A 291 -17.31 -2.72 -12.38
C ASP A 291 -17.74 -2.15 -11.02
N ILE A 292 -17.56 -0.84 -10.85
CA ILE A 292 -18.08 -0.06 -9.72
C ILE A 292 -19.22 0.82 -10.23
N GLY A 293 -20.46 0.48 -9.87
CA GLY A 293 -21.67 1.14 -10.36
C GLY A 293 -21.85 2.59 -9.92
N ASP A 294 -22.83 3.25 -10.54
CA ASP A 294 -23.16 4.65 -10.28
C ASP A 294 -23.55 4.84 -8.81
N GLY A 295 -22.92 5.81 -8.15
CA GLY A 295 -23.20 6.14 -6.75
C GLY A 295 -22.86 5.04 -5.75
N ALA A 296 -22.10 3.99 -6.12
CA ALA A 296 -21.85 2.81 -5.29
C ALA A 296 -21.40 3.14 -3.86
N PHE A 297 -20.52 4.12 -3.65
CA PHE A 297 -20.02 4.60 -2.35
C PHE A 297 -20.34 6.08 -2.10
N ASN A 298 -21.33 6.64 -2.80
CA ASN A 298 -21.70 8.04 -2.65
C ASN A 298 -22.23 8.32 -1.24
N ARG A 299 -21.80 9.42 -0.62
CA ARG A 299 -22.08 9.78 0.79
C ARG A 299 -21.59 8.75 1.82
N CYS A 300 -20.61 7.90 1.49
CA CYS A 300 -19.81 7.19 2.49
C CYS A 300 -18.89 8.19 3.20
N THR A 301 -19.46 9.04 4.05
CA THR A 301 -18.77 10.22 4.59
C THR A 301 -17.65 9.90 5.58
N SER A 302 -17.47 8.64 6.00
CA SER A 302 -16.30 8.23 6.80
C SER A 302 -15.24 7.51 5.98
N LEU A 303 -15.49 7.23 4.70
CA LEU A 303 -14.57 6.43 3.87
C LEU A 303 -13.28 7.22 3.66
N GLU A 304 -12.19 6.74 4.26
CA GLU A 304 -10.87 7.36 4.22
C GLU A 304 -9.94 6.66 3.22
N GLY A 305 -10.14 5.36 2.98
CA GLY A 305 -9.34 4.57 2.05
C GLY A 305 -10.13 3.43 1.41
N ILE A 306 -9.86 3.21 0.12
CA ILE A 306 -10.37 2.09 -0.67
C ILE A 306 -9.31 1.68 -1.69
N ASN A 307 -9.07 0.38 -1.82
CA ASN A 307 -8.24 -0.17 -2.89
C ASN A 307 -9.11 -0.54 -4.09
N VAL A 308 -8.84 0.07 -5.25
CA VAL A 308 -9.51 -0.25 -6.52
C VAL A 308 -8.57 -1.19 -7.31
N PRO A 309 -8.93 -2.47 -7.50
CA PRO A 309 -8.01 -3.45 -8.09
C PRO A 309 -7.82 -3.22 -9.59
N ASP A 310 -6.71 -3.76 -10.12
CA ASP A 310 -6.33 -3.65 -11.55
C ASP A 310 -7.37 -4.19 -12.54
N SER A 311 -8.31 -5.02 -12.07
CA SER A 311 -9.38 -5.58 -12.88
C SER A 311 -10.54 -4.62 -13.13
N VAL A 312 -10.63 -3.50 -12.39
CA VAL A 312 -11.68 -2.50 -12.56
C VAL A 312 -11.43 -1.70 -13.83
N ASN A 313 -12.39 -1.70 -14.76
CA ASN A 313 -12.27 -0.96 -16.02
C ASN A 313 -12.99 0.41 -15.97
N THR A 314 -14.01 0.54 -15.12
CA THR A 314 -14.88 1.73 -15.09
C THR A 314 -15.25 2.13 -13.68
N ILE A 315 -15.12 3.43 -13.39
CA ILE A 315 -15.65 4.07 -12.19
C ILE A 315 -16.95 4.80 -12.55
N GLY A 316 -18.08 4.36 -11.99
CA GLY A 316 -19.41 4.90 -12.29
C GLY A 316 -19.61 6.37 -11.93
N VAL A 317 -20.70 6.95 -12.45
CA VAL A 317 -21.14 8.32 -12.17
C VAL A 317 -21.35 8.48 -10.67
N SER A 318 -20.76 9.53 -10.09
CA SER A 318 -20.85 9.82 -8.65
C SER A 318 -20.40 8.68 -7.72
N ALA A 319 -19.63 7.68 -8.20
CA ALA A 319 -19.31 6.46 -7.43
C ALA A 319 -18.75 6.74 -6.03
N PHE A 320 -17.90 7.76 -5.86
CA PHE A 320 -17.28 8.18 -4.60
C PHE A 320 -17.61 9.63 -4.21
N GLU A 321 -18.71 10.19 -4.73
CA GLU A 321 -19.11 11.57 -4.44
C GLU A 321 -19.38 11.77 -2.93
N ASN A 322 -18.92 12.89 -2.36
CA ASN A 322 -19.02 13.24 -0.93
C ASN A 322 -18.41 12.18 0.03
N THR A 323 -17.26 11.62 -0.30
CA THR A 323 -16.47 10.75 0.60
C THR A 323 -15.34 11.52 1.30
N ASN A 324 -14.70 10.90 2.29
CA ASN A 324 -13.60 11.48 3.07
C ASN A 324 -12.22 10.92 2.65
N LEU A 325 -12.13 10.40 1.42
CA LEU A 325 -10.92 9.76 0.89
C LEU A 325 -9.74 10.72 1.01
N LYS A 326 -8.64 10.23 1.59
CA LYS A 326 -7.39 10.98 1.76
C LYS A 326 -6.42 10.67 0.62
N SER A 327 -6.26 9.38 0.36
CA SER A 327 -5.54 8.83 -0.76
C SER A 327 -6.43 7.86 -1.52
N LEU A 328 -6.12 7.66 -2.80
CA LEU A 328 -6.74 6.63 -3.61
C LEU A 328 -5.79 6.22 -4.73
N THR A 329 -5.53 4.92 -4.82
CA THR A 329 -4.85 4.29 -5.95
C THR A 329 -5.89 3.64 -6.83
N LEU A 330 -5.96 4.05 -8.10
CA LEU A 330 -6.75 3.35 -9.10
C LEU A 330 -5.94 2.21 -9.70
N GLY A 331 -6.55 1.05 -9.81
CA GLY A 331 -5.96 -0.09 -10.50
C GLY A 331 -5.63 0.23 -11.97
N ALA A 332 -4.60 -0.43 -12.49
CA ALA A 332 -4.07 -0.17 -13.82
C ALA A 332 -5.12 -0.35 -14.94
N GLY A 333 -6.14 -1.18 -14.74
CA GLY A 333 -7.20 -1.41 -15.74
C GLY A 333 -8.21 -0.27 -15.91
N VAL A 334 -8.22 0.76 -15.05
CA VAL A 334 -9.25 1.81 -15.15
C VAL A 334 -9.07 2.62 -16.43
N GLU A 335 -10.07 2.59 -17.31
CA GLU A 335 -10.07 3.28 -18.61
C GLU A 335 -10.91 4.57 -18.60
N SER A 336 -11.90 4.66 -17.71
CA SER A 336 -12.81 5.80 -17.65
C SER A 336 -13.26 6.16 -16.24
N ILE A 337 -13.35 7.48 -15.99
CA ILE A 337 -13.82 8.07 -14.74
C ILE A 337 -15.15 8.78 -15.01
N GLY A 338 -16.23 8.29 -14.42
CA GLY A 338 -17.58 8.82 -14.60
C GLY A 338 -17.76 10.26 -14.11
N ALA A 339 -18.81 10.92 -14.62
CA ALA A 339 -19.18 12.26 -14.18
C ALA A 339 -19.36 12.29 -12.65
N ARG A 340 -18.81 13.32 -11.99
CA ARG A 340 -18.86 13.53 -10.53
C ARG A 340 -18.29 12.39 -9.68
N ALA A 341 -17.53 11.44 -10.25
CA ALA A 341 -17.05 10.25 -9.55
C ALA A 341 -16.40 10.54 -8.20
N PHE A 342 -15.61 11.60 -8.08
CA PHE A 342 -14.91 12.04 -6.87
C PHE A 342 -15.31 13.45 -6.42
N LYS A 343 -16.52 13.90 -6.80
CA LYS A 343 -16.99 15.24 -6.45
C LYS A 343 -17.05 15.40 -4.93
N ASN A 344 -16.55 16.53 -4.42
CA ASN A 344 -16.47 16.89 -3.00
C ASN A 344 -15.63 15.91 -2.14
N CYS A 345 -14.67 15.17 -2.72
CA CYS A 345 -13.65 14.45 -1.96
C CYS A 345 -12.61 15.46 -1.43
N ASN A 346 -13.01 16.29 -0.48
CA ASN A 346 -12.26 17.49 -0.07
C ASN A 346 -10.94 17.21 0.68
N LYS A 347 -10.69 15.97 1.10
CA LYS A 347 -9.44 15.53 1.75
C LYS A 347 -8.50 14.81 0.80
N LEU A 348 -8.91 14.55 -0.44
CA LEU A 348 -8.12 13.83 -1.42
C LEU A 348 -6.92 14.69 -1.81
N ASN A 349 -5.72 14.27 -1.43
CA ASN A 349 -4.47 14.99 -1.70
C ASN A 349 -3.40 14.12 -2.36
N ASP A 350 -3.50 12.80 -2.23
CA ASP A 350 -2.60 11.82 -2.85
C ASP A 350 -3.42 10.93 -3.79
N PHE A 351 -3.41 11.29 -5.07
CA PHE A 351 -4.25 10.64 -6.07
C PHE A 351 -3.50 10.45 -7.38
N ASN A 352 -3.37 9.18 -7.78
CA ASN A 352 -2.76 8.80 -9.04
C ASN A 352 -3.82 8.23 -9.99
N ILE A 353 -3.93 8.82 -11.17
CA ILE A 353 -4.82 8.35 -12.23
C ILE A 353 -4.11 7.25 -13.00
N SER A 354 -4.80 6.12 -13.22
CA SER A 354 -4.27 5.00 -14.01
C SER A 354 -3.79 5.46 -15.40
N GLU A 355 -2.70 4.85 -15.88
CA GLU A 355 -2.09 5.12 -17.18
C GLU A 355 -3.02 4.91 -18.38
N ASN A 356 -4.12 4.17 -18.19
CA ASN A 356 -5.08 3.82 -19.23
C ASN A 356 -6.31 4.74 -19.29
N VAL A 357 -6.43 5.73 -18.39
CA VAL A 357 -7.61 6.61 -18.37
C VAL A 357 -7.62 7.55 -19.59
N ALA A 358 -8.59 7.32 -20.48
CA ALA A 358 -8.80 8.12 -21.68
C ALA A 358 -9.74 9.32 -21.46
N ASP A 359 -10.69 9.19 -20.52
CA ASP A 359 -11.76 10.17 -20.31
C ASP A 359 -12.03 10.45 -18.82
N ILE A 360 -12.08 11.74 -18.48
CA ILE A 360 -12.50 12.24 -17.17
C ILE A 360 -13.84 12.96 -17.32
N GLY A 361 -14.90 12.42 -16.73
CA GLY A 361 -16.26 12.95 -16.87
C GLY A 361 -16.50 14.31 -16.21
N ASP A 362 -17.64 14.92 -16.54
CA ASP A 362 -18.07 16.22 -16.03
C ASP A 362 -18.07 16.27 -14.49
N GLY A 363 -17.40 17.27 -13.92
CA GLY A 363 -17.35 17.47 -12.48
C GLY A 363 -16.64 16.37 -11.69
N ALA A 364 -15.88 15.47 -12.33
CA ALA A 364 -15.28 14.30 -11.69
C ALA A 364 -14.53 14.61 -10.39
N PHE A 365 -13.74 15.67 -10.33
CA PHE A 365 -12.97 16.10 -9.15
C PHE A 365 -13.45 17.46 -8.61
N SER A 366 -14.66 17.90 -8.98
CA SER A 366 -15.19 19.18 -8.53
C SER A 366 -15.23 19.24 -7.00
N GLY A 367 -14.61 20.25 -6.39
CA GLY A 367 -14.59 20.44 -4.94
C GLY A 367 -13.56 19.56 -4.20
N CYS A 368 -12.62 18.91 -4.89
CA CYS A 368 -11.44 18.30 -4.29
C CYS A 368 -10.47 19.39 -3.81
N GLY A 369 -10.80 20.03 -2.69
CA GLY A 369 -10.12 21.23 -2.20
C GLY A 369 -8.70 21.01 -1.66
N ALA A 370 -8.34 19.79 -1.24
CA ALA A 370 -7.00 19.47 -0.74
C ALA A 370 -6.03 18.99 -1.82
N LEU A 371 -6.48 18.86 -3.07
CA LEU A 371 -5.65 18.38 -4.17
C LEU A 371 -4.63 19.46 -4.55
N THR A 372 -3.35 19.24 -4.25
CA THR A 372 -2.26 20.18 -4.52
C THR A 372 -1.65 20.01 -5.91
N ASP A 373 -1.62 18.76 -6.35
CA ASP A 373 -1.07 18.33 -7.62
C ASP A 373 -1.81 17.09 -8.11
N ILE A 374 -1.66 16.79 -9.40
CA ILE A 374 -2.24 15.59 -10.01
C ILE A 374 -1.37 15.10 -11.15
N THR A 375 -1.21 13.78 -11.24
CA THR A 375 -0.59 13.13 -12.39
C THR A 375 -1.67 12.69 -13.37
N LEU A 376 -1.55 13.11 -14.64
CA LEU A 376 -2.49 12.79 -15.71
C LEU A 376 -1.81 11.94 -16.79
N PRO A 377 -2.45 10.85 -17.25
CA PRO A 377 -1.81 9.91 -18.15
C PRO A 377 -1.72 10.44 -19.58
N ALA A 378 -0.75 9.94 -20.36
CA ALA A 378 -0.60 10.31 -21.78
C ALA A 378 -1.76 9.81 -22.67
N SER A 379 -2.52 8.81 -22.19
CA SER A 379 -3.72 8.27 -22.85
C SER A 379 -4.93 9.20 -22.78
N LEU A 380 -4.88 10.25 -21.96
CA LEU A 380 -5.99 11.17 -21.73
C LEU A 380 -6.36 11.91 -23.02
N THR A 381 -7.63 11.83 -23.40
CA THR A 381 -8.17 12.50 -24.60
C THR A 381 -9.20 13.58 -24.27
N SER A 382 -9.89 13.46 -23.12
CA SER A 382 -10.90 14.44 -22.71
C SER A 382 -10.99 14.65 -21.20
N ILE A 383 -11.28 15.91 -20.83
CA ILE A 383 -11.63 16.35 -19.48
C ILE A 383 -12.96 17.10 -19.57
N GLY A 384 -13.96 16.63 -18.84
CA GLY A 384 -15.32 17.16 -18.85
C GLY A 384 -15.45 18.58 -18.29
N GLN A 385 -16.66 19.12 -18.43
CA GLN A 385 -17.02 20.42 -17.88
C GLN A 385 -16.90 20.41 -16.35
N SER A 386 -16.28 21.44 -15.77
CA SER A 386 -16.13 21.61 -14.33
C SER A 386 -15.42 20.46 -13.60
N SER A 387 -14.71 19.57 -14.29
CA SER A 387 -14.04 18.41 -13.68
C SER A 387 -13.09 18.79 -12.56
N PHE A 388 -12.43 19.95 -12.63
CA PHE A 388 -11.56 20.50 -11.58
C PHE A 388 -12.07 21.83 -11.02
N ALA A 389 -13.38 22.07 -11.06
CA ALA A 389 -13.95 23.26 -10.44
C ALA A 389 -13.76 23.24 -8.92
N ASN A 390 -13.40 24.37 -8.31
CA ASN A 390 -13.19 24.50 -6.86
C ASN A 390 -12.07 23.61 -6.28
N CYS A 391 -11.07 23.23 -7.08
CA CYS A 391 -9.82 22.64 -6.59
C CYS A 391 -8.84 23.77 -6.23
N GLY A 392 -9.10 24.48 -5.13
CA GLY A 392 -8.43 25.74 -4.81
C GLY A 392 -6.91 25.66 -4.56
N GLU A 393 -6.44 24.50 -4.12
CA GLU A 393 -5.02 24.25 -3.81
C GLU A 393 -4.25 23.63 -4.99
N LEU A 394 -4.91 23.36 -6.12
CA LEU A 394 -4.28 22.71 -7.27
C LEU A 394 -3.31 23.68 -7.96
N THR A 395 -2.01 23.43 -7.79
CA THR A 395 -0.94 24.30 -8.31
C THR A 395 -0.12 23.65 -9.41
N SER A 396 -0.06 22.31 -9.45
CA SER A 396 0.78 21.57 -10.39
C SER A 396 0.03 20.44 -11.08
N ILE A 397 0.32 20.23 -12.36
CA ILE A 397 -0.17 19.11 -13.15
C ILE A 397 1.04 18.42 -13.76
N TYR A 398 1.21 17.14 -13.49
CA TYR A 398 2.24 16.28 -14.06
C TYR A 398 1.60 15.46 -15.18
N PHE A 399 1.74 15.90 -16.42
CA PHE A 399 1.21 15.16 -17.56
C PHE A 399 2.25 14.16 -18.06
N CYS A 400 1.89 12.89 -18.15
CA CYS A 400 2.78 11.80 -18.60
C CYS A 400 3.11 11.86 -20.10
N GLY A 401 2.40 12.71 -20.86
CA GLY A 401 2.68 12.97 -22.27
C GLY A 401 3.45 14.27 -22.51
N SER A 402 3.61 14.59 -23.78
CA SER A 402 4.19 15.81 -24.32
C SER A 402 3.22 17.00 -24.30
N GLU A 403 3.76 18.21 -24.46
CA GLU A 403 2.95 19.43 -24.62
C GLU A 403 2.05 19.38 -25.87
N GLU A 404 2.51 18.75 -26.96
CA GLU A 404 1.71 18.57 -28.18
C GLU A 404 0.48 17.69 -27.91
N GLU A 405 0.67 16.58 -27.20
CA GLU A 405 -0.42 15.69 -26.80
C GLU A 405 -1.40 16.40 -25.86
N TRP A 406 -0.90 17.17 -24.89
CA TRP A 406 -1.76 17.98 -24.00
C TRP A 406 -2.63 18.97 -24.77
N ASN A 407 -2.07 19.65 -25.78
CA ASN A 407 -2.82 20.57 -26.61
C ASN A 407 -3.91 19.89 -27.45
N GLY A 408 -3.83 18.57 -27.62
CA GLY A 408 -4.86 17.74 -28.25
C GLY A 408 -6.00 17.32 -27.31
N VAL A 409 -5.83 17.46 -25.98
CA VAL A 409 -6.85 17.09 -24.99
C VAL A 409 -8.04 18.04 -25.06
N ILE A 410 -9.25 17.49 -25.19
CA ILE A 410 -10.48 18.28 -25.18
C ILE A 410 -10.84 18.62 -23.74
N ILE A 411 -10.76 19.89 -23.36
CA ILE A 411 -11.06 20.36 -22.01
C ILE A 411 -12.37 21.16 -22.01
N GLY A 412 -13.35 20.70 -21.23
CA GLY A 412 -14.62 21.36 -21.01
C GLY A 412 -14.50 22.69 -20.25
N GLU A 413 -15.57 23.49 -20.29
CA GLU A 413 -15.61 24.80 -19.63
C GLU A 413 -15.52 24.68 -18.09
N LEU A 414 -15.27 25.82 -17.43
CA LEU A 414 -15.32 25.97 -15.95
C LEU A 414 -14.29 25.10 -15.19
N ASN A 415 -13.12 24.89 -15.79
CA ASN A 415 -11.97 24.20 -15.20
C ASN A 415 -10.89 25.21 -14.74
N ASP A 416 -11.28 26.27 -14.03
CA ASP A 416 -10.39 27.40 -13.71
C ASP A 416 -9.15 27.00 -12.91
N SER A 417 -9.27 26.07 -11.95
CA SER A 417 -8.12 25.54 -11.20
C SER A 417 -7.16 24.77 -12.09
N LEU A 418 -7.66 23.92 -12.99
CA LEU A 418 -6.85 23.22 -13.97
C LEU A 418 -6.15 24.22 -14.90
N ALA A 419 -6.85 25.27 -15.34
CA ALA A 419 -6.29 26.31 -16.20
C ALA A 419 -5.18 27.11 -15.48
N ALA A 420 -5.34 27.41 -14.20
CA ALA A 420 -4.38 28.17 -13.40
C ALA A 420 -3.12 27.38 -12.98
N ALA A 421 -3.23 26.06 -12.81
CA ALA A 421 -2.11 25.21 -12.39
C ALA A 421 -0.95 25.21 -13.42
N THR A 422 0.29 25.04 -12.95
CA THR A 422 1.46 24.89 -13.81
C THR A 422 1.48 23.47 -14.38
N LYS A 423 1.64 23.35 -15.71
CA LYS A 423 1.74 22.05 -16.38
C LYS A 423 3.21 21.70 -16.54
N TYR A 424 3.55 20.46 -16.20
CA TYR A 424 4.83 19.82 -16.45
C TYR A 424 4.61 18.64 -17.39
N PHE A 425 5.51 18.47 -18.35
CA PHE A 425 5.45 17.41 -19.36
C PHE A 425 6.54 16.37 -19.11
N TYR A 426 6.22 15.10 -19.30
CA TYR A 426 7.14 14.02 -18.95
C TYR A 426 8.37 14.00 -19.87
N SER A 427 9.54 13.80 -19.27
CA SER A 427 10.80 13.57 -19.98
C SER A 427 11.64 12.54 -19.24
N GLU A 428 11.83 11.37 -19.87
CA GLU A 428 12.65 10.28 -19.31
C GLU A 428 14.11 10.69 -19.08
N ALA A 429 14.64 11.58 -19.94
CA ALA A 429 16.00 12.10 -19.85
C ALA A 429 16.01 13.59 -19.50
N GLU A 430 17.16 14.07 -18.99
CA GLU A 430 17.37 15.50 -18.72
C GLU A 430 17.09 16.34 -19.98
N PRO A 431 16.19 17.33 -19.92
CA PRO A 431 15.83 18.14 -21.07
C PRO A 431 17.01 18.97 -21.59
N ALA A 432 16.94 19.32 -22.88
CA ALA A 432 17.92 20.23 -23.46
C ALA A 432 17.83 21.61 -22.81
N LEU A 433 19.00 22.22 -22.59
CA LEU A 433 19.09 23.59 -22.12
C LEU A 433 18.54 24.57 -23.16
N ASN A 434 17.93 25.65 -22.68
CA ASN A 434 17.56 26.79 -23.50
C ASN A 434 18.80 27.42 -24.17
N ALA A 435 18.57 28.24 -25.21
CA ALA A 435 19.64 28.81 -26.03
C ALA A 435 20.69 29.65 -25.26
N VAL A 436 20.32 30.15 -24.07
CA VAL A 436 21.20 30.95 -23.19
C VAL A 436 21.86 30.12 -22.10
N GLY A 437 21.54 28.82 -22.00
CA GLY A 437 22.13 27.90 -21.05
C GLY A 437 21.81 28.22 -19.59
N THR A 438 20.67 28.83 -19.28
CA THR A 438 20.30 29.21 -17.89
C THR A 438 19.19 28.35 -17.29
N GLY A 439 18.58 27.46 -18.08
CA GLY A 439 17.51 26.55 -17.66
C GLY A 439 17.04 25.68 -18.83
N TYR A 440 15.97 24.92 -18.65
CA TYR A 440 15.33 24.14 -19.71
C TYR A 440 14.34 24.98 -20.52
N ASP A 441 14.08 24.59 -21.77
CA ASP A 441 13.09 25.22 -22.64
C ASP A 441 11.71 24.56 -22.44
N GLY A 442 11.03 24.91 -21.35
CA GLY A 442 9.75 24.33 -20.94
C GLY A 442 9.75 23.78 -19.51
N ASN A 443 8.60 23.27 -19.10
CA ASN A 443 8.39 22.66 -17.78
C ASN A 443 8.40 21.14 -17.95
N PHE A 444 9.41 20.47 -17.40
CA PHE A 444 9.56 19.03 -17.51
C PHE A 444 9.62 18.35 -16.16
N TRP A 445 9.16 17.10 -16.10
CA TRP A 445 9.24 16.26 -14.91
C TRP A 445 9.62 14.83 -15.24
N HIS A 446 10.07 14.08 -14.24
CA HIS A 446 10.36 12.65 -14.29
C HIS A 446 9.99 11.99 -12.96
N TYR A 447 9.99 10.67 -12.90
CA TYR A 447 9.91 9.94 -11.63
C TYR A 447 11.28 9.85 -10.97
N ASP A 448 11.36 10.11 -9.67
CA ASP A 448 12.55 9.77 -8.87
C ASP A 448 12.64 8.26 -8.60
N GLU A 449 13.65 7.85 -7.82
CA GLU A 449 13.89 6.44 -7.47
C GLU A 449 12.75 5.83 -6.64
N ASP A 450 11.94 6.66 -5.96
CA ASP A 450 10.79 6.27 -5.15
C ASP A 450 9.47 6.31 -5.95
N GLY A 451 9.53 6.60 -7.25
CA GLY A 451 8.34 6.70 -8.11
C GLY A 451 7.52 7.97 -7.88
N LYS A 452 8.10 9.02 -7.28
CA LYS A 452 7.42 10.31 -7.08
C LYS A 452 7.72 11.28 -8.23
N PRO A 453 6.75 12.12 -8.62
CA PRO A 453 6.97 13.13 -9.65
C PRO A 453 7.94 14.22 -9.14
N VAL A 454 9.03 14.43 -9.88
CA VAL A 454 10.04 15.46 -9.61
C VAL A 454 10.24 16.31 -10.85
N VAL A 455 10.27 17.63 -10.66
CA VAL A 455 10.52 18.60 -11.73
C VAL A 455 12.00 18.63 -12.05
N TRP A 456 12.33 18.61 -13.35
CA TRP A 456 13.68 18.88 -13.81
C TRP A 456 14.09 20.30 -13.43
N THR A 457 15.12 20.42 -12.59
CA THR A 457 15.75 21.70 -12.22
C THR A 457 17.20 21.73 -12.71
N LYS A 458 17.74 22.93 -12.90
CA LYS A 458 19.12 23.14 -13.37
C LYS A 458 20.02 23.62 -12.24
#